data_AF-A0A5K1CRK5-F1
#
_entry.id   AF-A0A5K1CRK5-F1
#
_cell.length_a   1.000
_cell.length_b   1.000
_cell.length_c   1.000
_cell.angle_alpha   90.00
_cell.angle_beta   90.00
_cell.angle_gamma   90.00
#
_symmetry.space_group_name_H-M   'P 1'
#
loop_
_entity.id
_entity.type
_entity.pdbx_description
1 polymer ?
#
loop_
_entity_poly.entity_id
_entity_poly.type
_entity_poly.pdbx_seq_one_letter_code
_entity_poly.pdbx_strand_id
1 'polypeptide(L)' 'VWNHDFFWDSMKPGGGGRPEGHLLKLIERDFGSYDAFEKEFRTAAISQFGSGWAWLI' A
#
# COMPACT_ATOMS: atom_id res chain seq x y z
N VAL A 1 -19.89 0.91 0.45
CA VAL A 1 -19.67 -0.24 -0.47
C VAL A 1 -18.33 -0.06 -1.18
N TRP A 2 -18.07 1.09 -1.82
CA TRP A 2 -16.79 1.43 -2.49
C TRP A 2 -15.49 0.97 -1.81
N ASN A 3 -15.24 1.31 -0.53
CA ASN A 3 -13.97 0.94 0.13
C ASN A 3 -13.72 -0.57 0.14
N HIS A 4 -14.78 -1.37 0.31
CA HIS A 4 -14.64 -2.82 0.34
C HIS A 4 -14.46 -3.39 -1.06
N ASP A 5 -15.16 -2.85 -2.07
CA ASP A 5 -14.97 -3.24 -3.46
C ASP A 5 -13.50 -3.03 -3.87
N PHE A 6 -12.97 -1.84 -3.59
CA PHE A 6 -11.57 -1.51 -3.87
C PHE A 6 -10.58 -2.38 -3.06
N PHE A 7 -10.91 -2.70 -1.81
CA PHE A 7 -10.08 -3.58 -0.98
C PHE A 7 -9.96 -4.98 -1.59
N TRP A 8 -11.07 -5.55 -2.07
CA TRP A 8 -11.04 -6.87 -2.72
C TRP A 8 -10.30 -6.83 -4.07
N ASP A 9 -10.45 -5.75 -4.85
CA ASP A 9 -9.72 -5.54 -6.11
C ASP A 9 -8.20 -5.37 -5.89
N SER A 10 -7.79 -4.92 -4.69
CA SER A 10 -6.38 -4.78 -4.31
C SER A 10 -5.71 -6.12 -3.94
N MET A 11 -6.46 -7.23 -3.95
CA MET A 11 -5.97 -8.55 -3.55
C MET A 11 -6.13 -9.60 -4.63
N LYS A 12 -5.25 -10.62 -4.61
CA LYS A 12 -5.36 -11.81 -5.45
C LYS A 12 -4.74 -13.04 -4.78
N PRO A 13 -5.16 -14.27 -5.13
CA PRO A 13 -4.43 -15.49 -4.75
C PRO A 13 -2.98 -15.44 -5.24
N GLY A 14 -2.03 -15.77 -4.38
CA GLY A 14 -0.60 -15.69 -4.71
C GLY A 14 -0.10 -14.26 -4.98
N GLY A 15 -0.75 -13.25 -4.40
CA GLY A 15 -0.27 -11.86 -4.41
C GLY A 15 0.97 -11.65 -3.53
N GLY A 16 1.30 -10.38 -3.29
CA GLY A 16 2.53 -9.98 -2.62
C GLY A 16 3.73 -9.90 -3.58
N GLY A 17 4.94 -9.93 -3.01
CA GLY A 17 6.17 -9.58 -3.72
C GLY A 17 6.35 -8.06 -3.85
N ARG A 18 7.38 -7.64 -4.57
CA ARG A 18 7.61 -6.22 -4.86
C ARG A 18 6.88 -5.82 -6.13
N PRO A 19 6.32 -4.59 -6.20
CA PRO A 19 5.80 -4.06 -7.45
C PRO A 19 6.96 -3.95 -8.46
N GLU A 20 6.61 -3.94 -9.73
CA GLU A 20 7.57 -3.83 -10.83
C GLU A 20 7.25 -2.61 -11.71
N GLY A 21 8.17 -2.26 -12.60
CA GLY A 21 7.93 -1.27 -13.64
C GLY A 21 7.69 0.14 -13.11
N HIS A 22 6.66 0.81 -13.64
CA HIS A 22 6.42 2.24 -13.37
C HIS A 22 6.06 2.51 -11.91
N LEU A 23 5.28 1.62 -11.28
CA LEU A 23 4.86 1.79 -9.89
C LEU A 23 6.06 1.76 -8.93
N LEU A 24 6.98 0.80 -9.11
CA LEU A 24 8.20 0.74 -8.29
C LEU A 24 9.04 2.01 -8.44
N LYS A 25 9.19 2.54 -9.67
CA LYS A 25 9.92 3.78 -9.91
C LYS A 25 9.30 4.98 -9.20
N LEU A 26 7.97 5.08 -9.17
CA LEU A 26 7.28 6.15 -8.44
C LEU A 26 7.46 5.98 -6.93
N ILE A 27 7.34 4.75 -6.42
CA ILE A 27 7.59 4.45 -5.01
C ILE A 27 9.01 4.83 -4.61
N GLU A 28 10.02 4.45 -5.38
CA GLU A 28 11.42 4.79 -5.10
C GLU A 28 11.70 6.29 -5.24
N ARG A 29 11.02 6.99 -6.16
CA ARG A 29 11.12 8.45 -6.29
C ARG A 29 10.56 9.17 -5.06
N ASP A 30 9.39 8.76 -4.58
CA ASP A 30 8.63 9.51 -3.57
C ASP A 30 8.96 9.08 -2.14
N PHE A 31 9.29 7.80 -1.93
CA PHE A 31 9.61 7.21 -0.62
C PHE A 31 11.08 6.83 -0.47
N GLY A 32 11.91 7.00 -1.52
CA GLY A 32 13.34 6.67 -1.52
C GLY A 32 13.66 5.18 -1.71
N SER A 33 12.79 4.28 -1.24
CA SER A 33 12.89 2.84 -1.47
C SER A 33 11.56 2.14 -1.21
N TYR A 34 11.38 0.93 -1.77
CA TYR A 34 10.21 0.10 -1.44
C TYR A 34 10.12 -0.21 0.06
N ASP A 35 11.24 -0.51 0.72
CA ASP A 35 11.24 -0.87 2.15
C ASP A 35 10.86 0.33 3.03
N ALA A 36 11.24 1.55 2.63
CA ALA A 36 10.78 2.78 3.29
C ALA A 36 9.28 3.00 3.12
N PHE A 37 8.75 2.81 1.89
CA PHE A 37 7.31 2.84 1.64
C PHE A 37 6.56 1.80 2.48
N GLU A 38 6.99 0.55 2.50
CA GLU A 38 6.35 -0.52 3.26
C GLU A 38 6.28 -0.17 4.75
N LYS A 39 7.38 0.38 5.29
CA LYS A 39 7.44 0.86 6.67
C LYS A 39 6.43 1.97 6.92
N GLU A 40 6.39 3.01 6.09
CA GLU A 40 5.47 4.14 6.27
C GLU A 40 4.00 3.72 6.12
N PHE A 41 3.68 2.92 5.10
CA PHE A 41 2.32 2.40 4.86
C PHE A 41 1.85 1.54 6.04
N ARG A 42 2.72 0.66 6.55
CA ARG A 42 2.43 -0.15 7.73
C ARG A 42 2.25 0.70 8.99
N THR A 43 3.08 1.72 9.18
CA THR A 43 2.94 2.65 10.31
C THR A 43 1.61 3.39 10.24
N ALA A 44 1.21 3.91 9.08
CA ALA A 44 -0.09 4.57 8.90
C ALA A 44 -1.27 3.63 9.20
N ALA A 45 -1.21 2.39 8.73
CA ALA A 45 -2.25 1.39 8.99
C ALA A 45 -2.38 1.04 10.49
N ILE A 46 -1.26 0.94 11.20
CA ILE A 46 -1.25 0.55 12.63
C ILE A 46 -1.57 1.75 13.55
N SER A 47 -1.16 2.95 13.17
CA SER A 47 -1.37 4.16 14.00
C SER A 47 -2.79 4.72 13.90
N GLN A 48 -3.58 4.27 12.92
CA GLN A 48 -4.99 4.62 12.82
C GLN A 48 -5.75 4.16 14.08
N PHE A 49 -6.18 5.13 14.90
CA PHE A 49 -6.97 4.85 16.09
C PHE A 49 -8.46 4.74 15.75
N GLY A 50 -9.09 3.65 16.18
CA GLY A 50 -10.47 3.32 15.80
C GLY A 50 -10.57 2.76 14.39
N SER A 51 -11.78 2.73 13.82
CA SER A 51 -12.01 2.20 12.48
C SER A 51 -11.47 3.14 11.39
N GLY A 52 -10.77 2.61 10.40
CA GLY A 52 -10.22 3.39 9.29
C GLY A 52 -9.51 2.54 8.24
N TRP A 53 -8.76 3.20 7.36
CA TRP A 53 -8.08 2.62 6.19
C TRP A 53 -6.73 3.30 5.98
N ALA A 54 -5.76 2.58 5.43
CA ALA A 54 -4.52 3.15 4.91
C ALA A 54 -4.54 3.07 3.38
N TRP A 55 -4.04 4.12 2.72
CA TRP A 55 -4.09 4.28 1.27
C TRP A 55 -2.73 4.71 0.72
N LEU A 56 -2.37 4.21 -0.45
CA LEU A 56 -1.32 4.76 -1.29
C LEU A 56 -2.02 5.58 -2.39
N ILE A 57 -1.67 6.86 -2.52
CA ILE A 57 -2.32 7.84 -3.40
C ILE A 57 -1.29 8.65 -4.19
#